data_AF-A0A8R1ES67-F1
#
_entry.id   AF-A0A8R1ES67-F1
#
_cell.length_a   1.000
_cell.length_b   1.000
_cell.length_c   1.000
_cell.angle_alpha   90.00
_cell.angle_beta   90.00
_cell.angle_gamma   90.00
#
_symmetry.space_group_name_H-M   'P 1'
#
loop_
_entity.id
_entity.type
_entity.pdbx_description
1 polymer ?
#
loop_
_entity_poly.entity_id
_entity_poly.type
_entity_poly.pdbx_seq_one_letter_code
_entity_poly.pdbx_strand_id
1 'polypeptide(L)'
;MLSSMNKNVQCTAWTGIASTLLSNGRTSASLFKLKIGNDSKTSNHSKGSNETKKLKEVDVIIWDECSMISKTALETADFVLRDLPDSPFSFGGKRIVLGGDFRQILPVIRRGTKTDLINNCIKNSYLWNQFQNFKRKCILYSFAIGSNKGKDTFVPRITCYEDKNLPFHLKRTQFPVKLAFAISINKAQGQSFGRVGLYLPEDVFAHGQTYVALSRGRSKNELLIKSTSERLINVVYKEIL
;
A
#
# COMPACT_ATOMS: atom_id res chain seq x y z
N MET A 1 -5.72 2.17 -12.02
CA MET A 1 -5.45 0.97 -12.83
C MET A 1 -6.62 -0.01 -12.85
N LEU A 2 -7.18 -0.45 -11.71
CA LEU A 2 -8.39 -1.31 -11.72
C LEU A 2 -9.69 -0.53 -11.97
N SER A 3 -9.81 0.68 -11.40
CA SER A 3 -10.92 1.60 -11.68
C SER A 3 -10.97 2.04 -13.14
N SER A 4 -9.80 2.20 -13.78
CA SER A 4 -9.69 2.49 -15.22
C SER A 4 -10.02 1.29 -16.12
N MET A 5 -10.19 0.09 -15.56
CA MET A 5 -10.66 -1.11 -16.27
C MET A 5 -12.15 -1.40 -16.01
N ASN A 6 -12.89 -0.42 -15.48
CA ASN A 6 -14.32 -0.52 -15.14
C ASN A 6 -14.66 -1.69 -14.19
N LYS A 7 -13.74 -1.99 -13.26
CA LYS A 7 -13.94 -3.01 -12.23
C LYS A 7 -14.32 -2.39 -10.90
N ASN A 8 -15.33 -2.97 -10.25
CA ASN A 8 -15.79 -2.55 -8.93
C ASN A 8 -14.84 -3.11 -7.87
N VAL A 9 -14.07 -2.21 -7.24
CA VAL A 9 -13.08 -2.56 -6.22
C VAL A 9 -13.58 -2.12 -4.84
N GLN A 10 -13.59 -3.05 -3.89
CA GLN A 10 -13.85 -2.75 -2.48
C GLN A 10 -12.58 -2.98 -1.66
N CYS A 11 -12.11 -1.93 -0.99
CA CYS A 11 -10.99 -2.03 -0.07
C CYS A 11 -11.46 -2.32 1.35
N THR A 12 -10.71 -3.14 2.08
CA THR A 12 -10.97 -3.44 3.47
C THR A 12 -9.70 -3.69 4.28
N ALA A 13 -9.75 -3.44 5.57
CA ALA A 13 -8.68 -3.77 6.52
C ALA A 13 -9.28 -4.22 7.86
N TRP A 14 -8.49 -4.89 8.70
CA TRP A 14 -8.97 -5.39 9.99
C TRP A 14 -9.31 -4.26 10.97
N THR A 15 -8.47 -3.22 11.04
CA THR A 15 -8.64 -2.09 11.96
C THR A 15 -9.27 -0.87 11.29
N GLY A 16 -9.95 -0.04 12.09
CA GLY A 16 -10.56 1.22 11.61
C GLY A 16 -9.55 2.15 10.95
N ILE A 17 -8.43 2.40 11.63
CA ILE A 17 -7.37 3.31 11.17
C ILE A 17 -6.76 2.83 9.85
N ALA A 18 -6.48 1.53 9.70
CA ALA A 18 -5.97 1.00 8.44
C ALA A 18 -6.99 1.16 7.31
N SER A 19 -8.28 0.98 7.60
CA SER A 19 -9.33 1.12 6.59
C SER A 19 -9.50 2.56 6.07
N THR A 20 -9.28 3.59 6.90
CA THR A 20 -9.41 5.00 6.47
C THR A 20 -8.29 5.44 5.52
N LEU A 21 -7.18 4.70 5.47
CA LEU A 21 -6.08 4.96 4.53
C LEU A 21 -6.35 4.41 3.12
N LEU A 22 -7.40 3.60 2.97
CA LEU A 22 -7.77 2.99 1.70
C LEU A 22 -8.90 3.78 1.03
N SER A 23 -8.83 3.95 -0.29
CA SER A 23 -9.92 4.54 -1.07
C SER A 23 -11.19 3.70 -0.92
N ASN A 24 -12.29 4.34 -0.47
CA ASN A 24 -13.56 3.69 -0.12
C ASN A 24 -13.40 2.52 0.89
N GLY A 25 -12.37 2.61 1.75
CA GLY A 25 -12.03 1.55 2.69
C GLY A 25 -13.04 1.38 3.82
N ARG A 26 -13.24 0.13 4.23
CA ARG A 26 -14.11 -0.24 5.36
C ARG A 26 -13.47 -1.31 6.22
N THR A 27 -13.82 -1.37 7.51
CA THR A 27 -13.37 -2.48 8.34
C THR A 27 -13.98 -3.78 7.87
N SER A 28 -13.22 -4.87 7.94
CA SER A 28 -13.68 -6.20 7.49
C SER A 28 -14.89 -6.68 8.28
N ALA A 29 -14.91 -6.37 9.57
CA ALA A 29 -16.06 -6.60 10.44
C ALA A 29 -17.32 -5.92 9.92
N SER A 30 -17.21 -4.67 9.45
CA SER A 30 -18.36 -3.92 8.92
C SER A 30 -18.76 -4.38 7.51
N LEU A 31 -17.79 -4.76 6.68
CA LEU A 31 -18.01 -5.18 5.30
C LEU A 31 -18.73 -6.53 5.24
N PHE A 32 -18.22 -7.52 5.98
CA PHE A 32 -18.76 -8.87 6.02
C PHE A 32 -19.73 -9.10 7.18
N LYS A 33 -20.08 -8.04 7.93
CA LYS A 33 -20.96 -8.08 9.11
C LYS A 33 -20.55 -9.17 10.12
N LEU A 34 -19.25 -9.33 10.36
CA LEU A 34 -18.69 -10.39 11.22
C LEU A 34 -19.11 -10.19 12.69
N LYS A 35 -19.47 -11.27 13.37
CA LYS A 35 -19.74 -11.24 14.82
C LYS A 35 -18.43 -11.34 15.59
N ILE A 36 -17.90 -10.20 16.04
CA ILE A 36 -16.62 -10.19 16.79
C ILE A 36 -16.71 -10.99 18.10
N GLY A 37 -17.87 -11.02 18.75
CA GLY A 37 -18.08 -11.73 20.02
C GLY A 37 -17.94 -13.25 19.96
N ASN A 38 -17.96 -13.87 18.78
CA ASN A 38 -17.76 -15.32 18.61
C ASN A 38 -16.52 -15.64 17.78
N ASP A 39 -15.48 -14.80 17.88
CA ASP A 39 -14.26 -14.91 17.08
C ASP A 39 -14.51 -14.83 15.56
N SER A 40 -15.55 -14.09 15.14
CA SER A 40 -15.92 -13.94 13.73
C SER A 40 -16.25 -15.27 13.02
N LYS A 41 -16.73 -16.28 13.77
CA LYS A 41 -17.15 -17.58 13.22
C LYS A 41 -18.47 -17.48 12.44
N THR A 42 -19.24 -16.42 12.65
CA THR A 42 -20.49 -16.19 11.92
C THR A 42 -20.66 -14.73 11.53
N SER A 43 -21.60 -14.48 10.63
CA SER A 43 -21.94 -13.17 10.09
C SER A 43 -23.41 -12.82 10.35
N ASN A 44 -23.71 -11.53 10.44
CA ASN A 44 -25.06 -10.95 10.43
C ASN A 44 -25.52 -10.56 9.00
N HIS A 45 -24.87 -11.05 7.96
CA HIS A 45 -25.29 -10.77 6.58
C HIS A 45 -26.70 -11.35 6.31
N SER A 46 -27.53 -10.61 5.58
CA SER A 46 -28.84 -11.07 5.10
C SER A 46 -28.92 -10.97 3.57
N LYS A 47 -29.48 -11.99 2.90
CA LYS A 47 -29.46 -12.13 1.42
C LYS A 47 -30.18 -10.99 0.65
N GLY A 48 -30.92 -10.12 1.33
CA GLY A 48 -31.73 -9.04 0.71
C GLY A 48 -31.32 -7.60 1.02
N SER A 49 -30.31 -7.35 1.86
CA SER A 49 -29.94 -5.98 2.24
C SER A 49 -29.33 -5.17 1.07
N ASN A 50 -29.41 -3.84 1.15
CA ASN A 50 -28.77 -2.97 0.15
C ASN A 50 -27.25 -3.16 0.11
N GLU A 51 -26.62 -3.42 1.26
CA GLU A 51 -25.19 -3.74 1.33
C GLU A 51 -24.86 -5.06 0.63
N THR A 52 -25.73 -6.06 0.74
CA THR A 52 -25.58 -7.32 0.01
C THR A 52 -25.59 -7.11 -1.50
N LYS A 53 -26.51 -6.28 -2.02
CA LYS A 53 -26.56 -5.97 -3.46
C LYS A 53 -25.26 -5.33 -3.93
N LYS A 54 -24.76 -4.33 -3.19
CA LYS A 54 -23.45 -3.70 -3.47
C LYS A 54 -22.31 -4.71 -3.43
N LEU A 55 -22.29 -5.61 -2.45
CA LEU A 55 -21.24 -6.62 -2.33
C LEU A 55 -21.28 -7.66 -3.47
N LYS A 56 -22.47 -7.97 -4.01
CA LYS A 56 -22.61 -8.82 -5.20
C LYS A 56 -21.97 -8.17 -6.44
N GLU A 57 -22.06 -6.85 -6.60
CA GLU A 57 -21.50 -6.10 -7.73
C GLU A 57 -19.97 -5.93 -7.68
N VAL A 58 -19.33 -6.19 -6.53
CA VAL A 58 -17.87 -6.08 -6.37
C VAL A 58 -17.16 -7.17 -7.17
N ASP A 59 -16.20 -6.80 -8.01
CA ASP A 59 -15.34 -7.75 -8.74
C ASP A 59 -14.11 -8.15 -7.92
N VAL A 60 -13.52 -7.17 -7.23
CA VAL A 60 -12.22 -7.31 -6.54
C VAL A 60 -12.32 -6.78 -5.12
N ILE A 61 -11.85 -7.58 -4.16
CA ILE A 61 -11.70 -7.15 -2.76
C ILE A 61 -10.21 -7.08 -2.43
N ILE A 62 -9.74 -5.89 -2.08
CA ILE A 62 -8.39 -5.66 -1.58
C ILE A 62 -8.45 -5.64 -0.06
N TRP A 63 -7.74 -6.56 0.57
CA TRP A 63 -7.74 -6.73 2.01
C TRP A 63 -6.35 -6.44 2.57
N ASP A 64 -6.17 -5.23 3.09
CA ASP A 64 -4.92 -4.77 3.69
C ASP A 64 -4.80 -5.22 5.16
N GLU A 65 -3.57 -5.19 5.67
CA GLU A 65 -3.19 -5.70 7.00
C GLU A 65 -3.65 -7.14 7.26
N CYS A 66 -3.48 -8.00 6.25
CA CYS A 66 -4.02 -9.36 6.25
C CYS A 66 -3.45 -10.27 7.35
N SER A 67 -2.29 -9.92 7.92
CA SER A 67 -1.67 -10.66 9.03
C SER A 67 -2.51 -10.60 10.30
N MET A 68 -3.33 -9.57 10.50
CA MET A 68 -4.20 -9.41 11.67
C MET A 68 -5.53 -10.15 11.54
N ILE A 69 -5.89 -10.61 10.34
CA ILE A 69 -7.16 -11.30 10.09
C ILE A 69 -7.10 -12.70 10.73
N SER A 70 -8.14 -13.08 11.46
CA SER A 70 -8.25 -14.45 11.97
C SER A 70 -8.63 -15.43 10.85
N LYS A 71 -8.17 -16.67 10.97
CA LYS A 71 -8.57 -17.80 10.10
C LYS A 71 -10.09 -17.85 9.95
N THR A 72 -10.80 -17.79 11.08
CA THR A 72 -12.26 -17.81 11.13
C THR A 72 -12.89 -16.65 10.39
N ALA A 73 -12.35 -15.43 10.48
CA ALA A 73 -12.88 -14.27 9.77
C ALA A 73 -12.74 -14.40 8.25
N LEU A 74 -11.61 -14.94 7.78
CA LEU A 74 -11.38 -15.19 6.36
C LEU A 74 -12.36 -16.26 5.83
N GLU A 75 -12.55 -17.35 6.57
CA GLU A 75 -13.45 -18.45 6.20
C GLU A 75 -14.92 -18.03 6.24
N THR A 76 -15.32 -17.21 7.21
CA THR A 76 -16.66 -16.62 7.26
C THR A 76 -16.88 -15.64 6.12
N ALA A 77 -15.87 -14.85 5.73
CA ALA A 77 -15.97 -13.96 4.58
C ALA A 77 -16.15 -14.74 3.27
N ASP A 78 -15.41 -15.84 3.10
CA ASP A 78 -15.61 -16.77 1.97
C ASP A 78 -17.03 -17.35 1.96
N PHE A 79 -17.53 -17.84 3.11
CA PHE A 79 -18.89 -18.33 3.24
C PHE A 79 -19.91 -17.28 2.82
N VAL A 80 -19.82 -16.05 3.34
CA VAL A 80 -20.71 -14.94 2.97
C VAL A 80 -20.67 -14.71 1.46
N LEU A 81 -19.48 -14.60 0.87
CA LEU A 81 -19.36 -14.30 -0.56
C LEU A 81 -19.83 -15.44 -1.47
N ARG A 82 -19.83 -16.69 -1.00
CA ARG A 82 -20.43 -17.84 -1.69
C ARG A 82 -21.94 -17.90 -1.54
N ASP A 83 -22.43 -17.65 -0.33
CA ASP A 83 -23.85 -17.71 0.01
C ASP A 83 -24.67 -16.60 -0.68
N LEU A 84 -24.08 -15.44 -0.93
CA LEU A 84 -24.77 -14.33 -1.59
C LEU A 84 -25.23 -14.64 -3.02
N PRO A 85 -24.38 -15.18 -3.93
CA PRO A 85 -24.76 -15.62 -5.27
C PRO A 85 -25.05 -17.12 -5.39
N ASP A 86 -25.11 -17.88 -4.28
CA ASP A 86 -25.16 -19.36 -4.27
C ASP A 86 -24.06 -19.98 -5.16
N SER A 87 -22.84 -19.47 -5.06
CA SER A 87 -21.70 -19.85 -5.90
C SER A 87 -20.87 -20.97 -5.28
N PRO A 88 -20.47 -22.00 -6.06
CA PRO A 88 -19.61 -23.07 -5.58
C PRO A 88 -18.13 -22.65 -5.49
N PHE A 89 -17.75 -21.52 -6.09
CA PHE A 89 -16.37 -21.05 -6.14
C PHE A 89 -15.99 -20.26 -4.90
N SER A 90 -14.78 -20.45 -4.40
CA SER A 90 -14.26 -19.66 -3.28
C SER A 90 -14.41 -18.15 -3.52
N PHE A 91 -14.80 -17.45 -2.46
CA PHE A 91 -15.16 -16.03 -2.43
C PHE A 91 -16.22 -15.64 -3.47
N GLY A 92 -17.10 -16.58 -3.85
CA GLY A 92 -18.13 -16.36 -4.86
C GLY A 92 -17.59 -16.06 -6.26
N GLY A 93 -16.35 -16.47 -6.56
CA GLY A 93 -15.65 -16.17 -7.81
C GLY A 93 -15.02 -14.77 -7.87
N LYS A 94 -15.08 -13.99 -6.79
CA LYS A 94 -14.47 -12.66 -6.72
C LYS A 94 -12.96 -12.78 -6.54
N ARG A 95 -12.21 -11.79 -7.07
CA ARG A 95 -10.76 -11.75 -6.86
C ARG A 95 -10.43 -11.15 -5.51
N ILE A 96 -9.70 -11.89 -4.69
CA ILE A 96 -9.21 -11.42 -3.40
C ILE A 96 -7.72 -11.10 -3.49
N VAL A 97 -7.34 -9.89 -3.10
CA VAL A 97 -5.94 -9.46 -3.00
C VAL A 97 -5.63 -9.18 -1.54
N LEU A 98 -4.74 -9.99 -0.95
CA LEU A 98 -4.32 -9.83 0.43
C LEU A 98 -2.99 -9.05 0.49
N GLY A 99 -2.99 -7.91 1.18
CA GLY A 99 -1.79 -7.14 1.51
C GLY A 99 -1.49 -7.26 3.01
N GLY A 100 -0.24 -7.51 3.39
CA GLY A 100 0.14 -7.58 4.80
C GLY A 100 1.51 -8.19 5.06
N ASP A 101 2.01 -8.04 6.28
CA ASP A 101 3.29 -8.59 6.72
C ASP A 101 3.12 -9.52 7.93
N PHE A 102 3.32 -10.82 7.74
CA PHE A 102 3.24 -11.80 8.83
C PHE A 102 4.41 -11.72 9.84
N ARG A 103 5.35 -10.79 9.65
CA ARG A 103 6.34 -10.42 10.68
C ARG A 103 5.82 -9.33 11.63
N GLN A 104 4.70 -8.70 11.30
CA GLN A 104 4.03 -7.71 12.15
C GLN A 104 3.00 -8.40 13.06
N ILE A 105 1.97 -7.66 13.49
CA ILE A 105 0.94 -8.11 14.41
C ILE A 105 0.10 -9.21 13.77
N LEU A 106 -0.06 -10.31 14.51
CA LEU A 106 -0.89 -11.47 14.20
C LEU A 106 -2.27 -11.34 14.85
N PRO A 107 -3.23 -12.24 14.58
CA PRO A 107 -4.57 -12.12 15.12
C PRO A 107 -4.55 -12.19 16.65
N VAL A 108 -5.29 -11.29 17.30
CA VAL A 108 -5.34 -11.22 18.76
C VAL A 108 -6.33 -12.24 19.29
N ILE A 109 -5.86 -13.13 20.17
CA ILE A 109 -6.69 -14.09 20.90
C ILE A 109 -6.60 -13.77 22.39
N ARG A 110 -7.74 -13.46 23.01
CA ARG A 110 -7.79 -13.18 24.46
C ARG A 110 -7.45 -14.45 25.23
N ARG A 111 -6.44 -14.38 26.10
CA ARG A 111 -5.97 -15.52 26.92
C ARG A 111 -5.55 -16.75 26.09
N GLY A 112 -5.20 -16.57 24.82
CA GLY A 112 -4.77 -17.64 23.92
C GLY A 112 -3.30 -18.02 24.10
N THR A 113 -2.98 -19.27 23.82
CA THR A 113 -1.60 -19.76 23.75
C THR A 113 -0.95 -19.39 22.41
N LYS A 114 0.37 -19.59 22.31
CA LYS A 114 1.10 -19.48 21.04
C LYS A 114 0.51 -20.40 19.96
N THR A 115 0.09 -21.61 20.33
CA THR A 115 -0.51 -22.59 19.41
C THR A 115 -1.84 -22.08 18.89
N ASP A 116 -2.68 -21.50 19.76
CA ASP A 116 -3.95 -20.90 19.35
C ASP A 116 -3.73 -19.77 18.36
N LEU A 117 -2.75 -18.90 18.63
CA LEU A 117 -2.41 -17.79 17.74
C LEU A 117 -1.95 -18.27 16.36
N ILE A 118 -1.09 -19.30 16.31
CA ILE A 118 -0.66 -19.92 15.05
C ILE A 118 -1.87 -20.52 14.32
N ASN A 119 -2.66 -21.35 15.00
CA ASN A 119 -3.83 -22.02 14.41
C ASN A 119 -4.88 -21.05 13.89
N ASN A 120 -4.98 -19.87 14.51
CA ASN A 120 -5.90 -18.82 14.09
C ASN A 120 -5.32 -17.87 13.03
N CYS A 121 -4.07 -18.05 12.57
CA CYS A 121 -3.54 -17.30 11.44
C CYS A 121 -4.20 -17.75 10.14
N ILE A 122 -4.46 -16.82 9.20
CA ILE A 122 -5.02 -17.16 7.89
C ILE A 122 -4.19 -18.17 7.09
N LYS A 123 -2.90 -18.31 7.38
CA LYS A 123 -2.02 -19.33 6.79
C LYS A 123 -2.45 -20.77 7.09
N ASN A 124 -3.18 -20.97 8.18
CA ASN A 124 -3.74 -22.27 8.57
C ASN A 124 -5.21 -22.44 8.13
N SER A 125 -5.73 -21.53 7.30
CA SER A 125 -7.02 -21.68 6.64
C SER A 125 -6.92 -22.63 5.45
N TYR A 126 -8.00 -23.38 5.17
CA TYR A 126 -8.10 -24.18 3.95
C TYR A 126 -8.03 -23.33 2.67
N LEU A 127 -8.39 -22.04 2.76
CA LEU A 127 -8.34 -21.07 1.66
C LEU A 127 -6.90 -20.66 1.32
N TRP A 128 -5.95 -20.81 2.24
CA TRP A 128 -4.58 -20.30 2.06
C TRP A 128 -3.90 -20.88 0.81
N ASN A 129 -4.10 -22.16 0.55
CA ASN A 129 -3.51 -22.86 -0.60
C ASN A 129 -4.04 -22.37 -1.96
N GLN A 130 -5.15 -21.63 -1.98
CA GLN A 130 -5.70 -21.03 -3.18
C GLN A 130 -5.06 -19.68 -3.51
N PHE A 131 -4.34 -19.06 -2.57
CA PHE A 131 -3.67 -17.78 -2.80
C PHE A 131 -2.33 -17.98 -3.49
N GLN A 132 -2.16 -17.33 -4.63
CA GLN A 132 -0.86 -17.20 -5.26
C GLN A 132 -0.01 -16.18 -4.48
N ASN A 133 1.09 -16.63 -3.88
CA ASN A 133 1.98 -15.75 -3.15
C ASN A 133 2.86 -14.93 -4.11
N PHE A 134 2.48 -13.67 -4.30
CA PHE A 134 3.37 -12.68 -4.89
C PHE A 134 4.39 -12.25 -3.83
N LYS A 135 5.50 -12.97 -3.73
CA LYS A 135 6.60 -12.59 -2.83
C LYS A 135 6.95 -11.13 -3.08
N ARG A 136 6.83 -10.27 -2.05
CA ARG A 136 7.22 -8.85 -2.00
C ARG A 136 8.66 -8.65 -2.47
N LYS A 137 8.85 -8.70 -3.79
CA LYS A 137 10.14 -8.54 -4.44
C LYS A 137 10.19 -7.27 -5.25
N CYS A 138 9.09 -6.52 -5.39
CA CYS A 138 9.05 -5.33 -6.21
C CYS A 138 8.46 -4.12 -5.49
N ILE A 139 9.04 -2.94 -5.75
CA ILE A 139 8.39 -1.64 -5.53
C ILE A 139 7.74 -1.26 -6.85
N LEU A 140 6.46 -0.94 -6.85
CA LEU A 140 5.80 -0.31 -8.00
C LEU A 140 6.10 1.19 -7.93
N TYR A 141 6.62 1.77 -9.01
CA TYR A 141 6.83 3.20 -9.12
C TYR A 141 6.45 3.67 -10.53
N SER A 142 6.07 4.94 -10.63
CA SER A 142 5.89 5.63 -11.90
C SER A 142 7.02 6.62 -12.10
N PHE A 143 7.50 6.74 -13.34
CA PHE A 143 8.52 7.76 -13.64
C PHE A 143 7.88 9.15 -13.61
N ALA A 144 8.38 10.02 -12.73
CA ALA A 144 7.99 11.43 -12.72
C ALA A 144 8.56 12.21 -13.92
N ILE A 145 9.69 11.76 -14.49
CA ILE A 145 10.49 12.46 -15.52
C ILE A 145 11.06 11.50 -16.58
N GLY A 146 11.54 12.05 -17.71
CA GLY A 146 12.21 11.30 -18.78
C GLY A 146 11.26 10.68 -19.81
N SER A 147 11.81 9.96 -20.78
CA SER A 147 11.07 9.30 -21.88
C SER A 147 10.05 8.25 -21.41
N ASN A 148 10.17 7.77 -20.17
CA ASN A 148 9.26 6.82 -19.56
C ASN A 148 8.22 7.47 -18.61
N LYS A 149 8.06 8.81 -18.62
CA LYS A 149 7.15 9.53 -17.72
C LYS A 149 5.74 8.91 -17.70
N GLY A 150 5.21 8.67 -16.50
CA GLY A 150 3.87 8.09 -16.31
C GLY A 150 3.76 6.58 -16.53
N LYS A 151 4.85 5.92 -16.97
CA LYS A 151 4.90 4.46 -17.07
C LYS A 151 5.14 3.85 -15.70
N ASP A 152 4.26 2.92 -15.32
CA ASP A 152 4.42 2.10 -14.13
C ASP A 152 5.47 0.99 -14.39
N THR A 153 6.45 0.89 -13.50
CA THR A 153 7.52 -0.11 -13.55
C THR A 153 7.75 -0.73 -12.18
N PHE A 154 8.20 -1.97 -12.16
CA PHE A 154 8.56 -2.71 -10.96
C PHE A 154 10.07 -2.64 -10.70
N VAL A 155 10.48 -2.24 -9.49
CA VAL A 155 11.89 -2.34 -9.03
C VAL A 155 12.08 -3.64 -8.26
N PRO A 156 12.76 -4.66 -8.81
CA PRO A 156 13.02 -5.88 -8.08
C PRO A 156 14.05 -5.66 -6.95
N ARG A 157 14.01 -6.49 -5.90
CA ARG A 157 15.11 -6.60 -4.93
C ARG A 157 16.34 -7.17 -5.63
N ILE A 158 17.49 -6.51 -5.48
CA ILE A 158 18.78 -6.96 -5.98
C ILE A 158 19.56 -7.69 -4.87
N THR A 159 20.52 -8.53 -5.24
CA THR A 159 21.42 -9.20 -4.30
C THR A 159 22.49 -8.21 -3.84
N CYS A 160 22.63 -7.99 -2.54
CA CYS A 160 23.66 -7.11 -1.98
C CYS A 160 24.85 -7.90 -1.42
N TYR A 161 24.60 -9.12 -0.98
CA TYR A 161 25.61 -9.99 -0.40
C TYR A 161 25.23 -11.45 -0.64
N GLU A 162 26.21 -12.27 -0.98
CA GLU A 162 26.08 -13.71 -1.14
C GLU A 162 27.30 -14.38 -0.53
N ASP A 163 27.08 -15.28 0.43
CA ASP A 163 28.11 -16.07 1.07
C ASP A 163 27.84 -17.55 0.86
N LYS A 164 28.87 -18.24 0.37
CA LYS A 164 28.85 -19.67 0.06
C LYS A 164 29.80 -20.46 0.96
N ASN A 165 30.55 -19.80 1.83
CA ASN A 165 31.54 -20.41 2.72
C ASN A 165 30.93 -20.84 4.06
N LEU A 166 29.66 -20.49 4.31
CA LEU A 166 28.89 -20.97 5.44
C LEU A 166 28.33 -22.38 5.14
N PRO A 167 27.99 -23.18 6.18
CA PRO A 167 27.31 -24.48 6.00
C PRO A 167 25.90 -24.35 5.36
N PHE A 168 25.46 -23.15 5.00
CA PHE A 168 24.26 -22.84 4.26
C PHE A 168 24.49 -21.65 3.32
N HIS A 169 23.75 -21.59 2.22
CA HIS A 169 23.82 -20.45 1.30
C HIS A 169 23.13 -19.21 1.89
N LEU A 170 23.90 -18.19 2.25
CA LEU A 170 23.36 -16.93 2.77
C LEU A 170 23.28 -15.90 1.65
N LYS A 171 22.06 -15.49 1.28
CA LYS A 171 21.81 -14.46 0.27
C LYS A 171 21.02 -13.29 0.86
N ARG A 172 21.63 -12.11 0.94
CA ARG A 172 20.97 -10.87 1.38
C ARG A 172 20.51 -10.06 0.17
N THR A 173 19.22 -9.75 0.11
CA THR A 173 18.63 -8.93 -0.96
C THR A 173 18.00 -7.64 -0.43
N GLN A 174 18.19 -6.53 -1.14
CA GLN A 174 17.64 -5.22 -0.82
C GLN A 174 17.06 -4.58 -2.08
N PHE A 175 16.07 -3.70 -1.90
CA PHE A 175 15.69 -2.81 -3.00
C PHE A 175 16.85 -1.86 -3.30
N PRO A 176 17.19 -1.60 -4.58
CA PRO A 176 18.21 -0.64 -4.97
C PRO A 176 17.74 0.81 -4.78
N VAL A 177 17.14 1.10 -3.63
CA VAL A 177 16.62 2.42 -3.26
C VAL A 177 17.41 2.92 -2.05
N LYS A 178 17.90 4.15 -2.15
CA LYS A 178 18.49 4.88 -1.02
C LYS A 178 17.43 5.85 -0.50
N LEU A 179 17.33 5.98 0.83
CA LEU A 179 16.50 7.00 1.45
C LEU A 179 16.95 8.38 0.95
N ALA A 180 16.06 9.09 0.25
CA ALA A 180 16.23 10.49 -0.09
C ALA A 180 15.23 11.28 0.75
N PHE A 181 15.71 12.32 1.44
CA PHE A 181 14.84 13.20 2.20
C PHE A 181 14.13 14.16 1.25
N ALA A 182 12.80 14.20 1.32
CA ALA A 182 12.00 15.27 0.70
C ALA A 182 11.65 16.28 1.79
N ILE A 183 12.05 17.53 1.60
CA ILE A 183 11.74 18.63 2.50
C ILE A 183 11.16 19.79 1.67
N SER A 184 10.29 20.59 2.27
CA SER A 184 9.79 21.79 1.61
C SER A 184 10.91 22.82 1.42
N ILE A 185 10.78 23.68 0.41
CA ILE A 185 11.72 24.78 0.13
C ILE A 185 11.96 25.62 1.39
N ASN A 186 10.89 25.96 2.12
CA ASN A 186 10.97 26.75 3.34
C ASN A 186 11.79 26.05 4.44
N LYS A 187 11.65 24.72 4.60
CA LYS A 187 12.43 23.96 5.60
C LYS A 187 13.89 23.76 5.18
N ALA A 188 14.20 23.84 3.88
CA ALA A 188 15.55 23.68 3.36
C ALA A 188 16.43 24.92 3.56
N GLN A 189 15.84 26.07 3.92
CA GLN A 189 16.57 27.31 4.16
C GLN A 189 17.65 27.12 5.24
N GLY A 190 18.84 27.67 4.98
CA GLY A 190 20.03 27.49 5.84
C GLY A 190 20.75 26.14 5.69
N GLN A 191 20.22 25.17 4.92
CA GLN A 191 20.85 23.86 4.72
C GLN A 191 21.57 23.74 3.36
N SER A 192 22.55 22.85 3.27
CA SER A 192 23.27 22.53 2.03
C SER A 192 23.22 21.03 1.75
N PHE A 193 22.97 20.64 0.50
CA PHE A 193 22.90 19.24 0.09
C PHE A 193 23.85 18.96 -1.08
N GLY A 194 24.37 17.73 -1.15
CA GLY A 194 25.30 17.36 -2.23
C GLY A 194 24.62 17.13 -3.59
N ARG A 195 23.33 16.74 -3.62
CA ARG A 195 22.50 16.67 -4.82
C ARG A 195 21.06 17.03 -4.44
N VAL A 196 20.43 17.89 -5.23
CA VAL A 196 19.07 18.40 -4.97
C VAL A 196 18.20 18.17 -6.20
N GLY A 197 17.08 17.48 -5.98
CA GLY A 197 15.99 17.42 -6.94
C GLY A 197 14.91 18.42 -6.56
N LEU A 198 14.62 19.38 -7.43
CA LEU A 198 13.53 20.34 -7.28
C LEU A 198 12.33 19.87 -8.11
N TYR A 199 11.22 19.59 -7.45
CA TYR A 199 9.96 19.22 -8.09
C TYR A 199 8.94 20.35 -7.91
N LEU A 200 8.66 21.05 -9.01
CA LEU A 200 7.81 22.23 -9.08
C LEU A 200 6.67 21.98 -10.10
N PRO A 201 5.64 21.18 -9.73
CA PRO A 201 4.50 20.95 -10.62
C PRO A 201 3.71 22.23 -10.93
N GLU A 202 3.81 23.23 -10.05
CA GLU A 202 3.32 24.59 -10.20
C GLU A 202 4.46 25.57 -9.87
N ASP A 203 4.37 26.80 -10.39
CA ASP A 203 5.33 27.85 -10.08
C ASP A 203 5.30 28.24 -8.59
N VAL A 204 6.45 28.69 -8.07
CA VAL A 204 6.49 29.20 -6.70
C VAL A 204 5.69 30.49 -6.60
N PHE A 205 4.97 30.68 -5.50
CA PHE A 205 4.08 31.81 -5.31
C PHE A 205 4.64 32.88 -4.36
N ALA A 206 5.68 32.56 -3.58
CA ALA A 206 6.20 33.47 -2.56
C ALA A 206 7.63 33.95 -2.85
N HIS A 207 7.92 35.15 -2.35
CA HIS A 207 9.22 35.81 -2.46
C HIS A 207 10.37 34.88 -2.06
N GLY A 208 11.41 34.81 -2.90
CA GLY A 208 12.67 34.14 -2.58
C GLY A 208 12.63 32.61 -2.57
N GLN A 209 11.49 31.96 -2.82
CA GLN A 209 11.40 30.49 -2.79
C GLN A 209 12.25 29.82 -3.88
N THR A 210 12.19 30.29 -5.13
CA THR A 210 13.04 29.77 -6.21
C THR A 210 14.51 29.97 -5.90
N TYR A 211 14.88 31.12 -5.33
CA TYR A 211 16.25 31.38 -4.90
C TYR A 211 16.71 30.44 -3.78
N VAL A 212 15.89 30.25 -2.74
CA VAL A 212 16.18 29.32 -1.64
C VAL A 212 16.33 27.91 -2.17
N ALA A 213 15.42 27.46 -3.04
CA ALA A 213 15.46 26.15 -3.68
C ALA A 213 16.76 25.90 -4.46
N LEU A 214 17.16 26.83 -5.32
CA LEU A 214 18.34 26.69 -6.16
C LEU A 214 19.65 26.80 -5.36
N SER A 215 19.69 27.66 -4.35
CA SER A 215 20.86 27.85 -3.48
C SER A 215 21.15 26.65 -2.56
N ARG A 216 20.33 25.58 -2.61
CA ARG A 216 20.58 24.35 -1.84
C ARG A 216 21.66 23.45 -2.46
N GLY A 217 21.90 23.58 -3.76
CA GLY A 217 23.00 22.92 -4.47
C GLY A 217 24.19 23.86 -4.63
N ARG A 218 25.41 23.32 -4.65
CA ARG A 218 26.65 24.12 -4.76
C ARG A 218 27.08 24.35 -6.19
N SER A 219 26.64 23.49 -7.11
CA SER A 219 26.95 23.58 -8.53
C SER A 219 25.76 23.20 -9.41
N LYS A 220 25.77 23.64 -10.67
CA LYS A 220 24.73 23.30 -11.65
C LYS A 220 24.54 21.79 -11.82
N ASN A 221 25.62 21.02 -11.71
CA ASN A 221 25.60 19.56 -11.88
C ASN A 221 24.93 18.82 -10.69
N GLU A 222 24.72 19.52 -9.58
CA GLU A 222 24.08 18.98 -8.38
C GLU A 222 22.57 19.27 -8.35
N LEU A 223 22.07 20.10 -9.27
CA LEU A 223 20.68 20.54 -9.34
C LEU A 223 19.96 19.82 -10.49
N LEU A 224 18.86 19.14 -10.16
CA LEU A 224 17.93 18.61 -11.14
C LEU A 224 16.55 19.22 -10.91
N ILE A 225 16.04 19.94 -11.90
CA ILE A 225 14.75 20.64 -11.79
C ILE A 225 13.72 19.97 -12.67
N LYS A 226 12.54 19.70 -12.10
CA LYS A 226 11.37 19.24 -12.81
C LYS A 226 10.25 20.26 -12.61
N SER A 227 9.92 20.98 -13.68
CA SER A 227 8.75 21.86 -13.74
C SER A 227 7.81 21.48 -14.89
N THR A 228 6.57 21.97 -14.83
CA THR A 228 5.60 21.98 -15.92
C THR A 228 5.92 23.03 -16.97
N SER A 229 6.59 24.10 -16.59
CA SER A 229 6.99 25.22 -17.45
C SER A 229 8.47 25.14 -17.84
N GLU A 230 8.82 25.62 -19.03
CA GLU A 230 10.24 25.77 -19.46
C GLU A 230 10.96 26.92 -18.74
N ARG A 231 10.18 27.84 -18.16
CA ARG A 231 10.67 28.95 -17.35
C ARG A 231 10.17 28.77 -15.93
N LEU A 232 11.03 29.07 -14.96
CA LEU A 232 10.67 29.12 -13.56
C LEU A 232 10.39 30.56 -13.18
N ILE A 233 9.26 30.81 -12.52
CA ILE A 233 8.99 32.12 -11.94
C ILE A 233 9.90 32.30 -10.71
N ASN A 234 10.57 33.45 -10.66
CA ASN A 234 11.27 33.91 -9.47
C ASN A 234 10.53 35.14 -8.93
N VAL A 235 9.71 34.93 -7.90
CA VAL A 235 8.98 36.03 -7.24
C VAL A 235 9.96 36.81 -6.38
N VAL A 236 10.13 38.10 -6.69
CA VAL A 236 11.05 39.01 -6.01
C VAL A 236 10.36 40.35 -5.79
N TYR A 237 10.42 40.85 -4.56
CA TYR A 237 9.86 42.13 -4.13
C TYR A 237 11.03 43.10 -4.06
N LYS A 238 11.00 44.16 -4.87
CA LYS A 238 12.14 45.08 -5.03
C LYS A 238 12.29 46.04 -3.87
N GLU A 239 11.24 46.21 -3.08
CA GLU A 239 11.15 47.10 -1.92
C GLU A 239 12.02 46.62 -0.75
N ILE A 240 12.48 45.37 -0.77
CA ILE A 240 13.25 44.71 0.27
C ILE A 240 14.62 44.18 -0.22
N LEU A 241 15.04 44.61 -1.42
CA LEU A 241 16.34 44.29 -2.01
C LEU A 241 17.37 45.40 -1.79
#